data_AF-A0A699WU68-F1
#
_entry.id   AF-A0A699WU68-F1
#
_cell.length_a   1.000
_cell.length_b   1.000
_cell.length_c   1.000
_cell.angle_alpha   90.00
_cell.angle_beta   90.00
_cell.angle_gamma   90.00
#
_symmetry.space_group_name_H-M   'P 1'
#
loop_
_entity.id
_entity.type
_entity.pdbx_description
1 polymer ?
#
loop_
_entity_poly.entity_id
_entity_poly.type
_entity_poly.pdbx_seq_one_letter_code
_entity_poly.pdbx_strand_id
1 'polypeptide(L)'
;EADNPLKTAKGTVAHPVPHTGVNKLSDEAAVRDWLKGRTDLWIQPKIDGVAVTLVYEHGELVQAISRGDGVAGQDWTGHAQHIAAIPTHLPWQETLVLQ
;
A
#
# COMPACT_ATOMS: atom_id res chain seq x y z
N GLU A 1 16.92 3.14 -22.01
CA GLU A 1 15.84 2.13 -21.95
C GLU A 1 16.09 1.07 -20.85
N ALA A 2 16.56 1.53 -19.68
CA ALA A 2 16.84 0.73 -18.48
C ALA A 2 16.01 1.20 -17.26
N ASP A 3 14.93 1.95 -17.50
CA ASP A 3 14.47 2.99 -16.56
C ASP A 3 13.09 2.73 -15.95
N ASN A 4 12.59 1.49 -16.00
CA ASN A 4 11.39 1.11 -15.25
C ASN A 4 11.66 -0.12 -14.36
N PRO A 5 12.12 0.08 -13.10
CA PRO A 5 12.43 -1.02 -12.19
C PRO A 5 11.21 -1.88 -11.82
N LEU A 6 9.99 -1.43 -12.13
CA LEU A 6 8.75 -2.16 -11.86
C LEU A 6 8.28 -3.02 -13.04
N LYS A 7 8.99 -3.00 -14.18
CA LYS A 7 8.58 -3.75 -15.39
C LYS A 7 8.40 -5.25 -15.13
N THR A 8 9.17 -5.81 -14.20
CA THR A 8 9.09 -7.22 -13.78
C THR A 8 8.30 -7.43 -12.48
N ALA A 9 7.85 -6.35 -11.84
CA ALA A 9 7.12 -6.41 -10.56
C ALA A 9 5.64 -6.77 -10.75
N LYS A 10 5.11 -6.66 -11.97
CA LYS A 10 3.72 -7.02 -12.28
C LYS A 10 3.44 -8.47 -11.90
N GLY A 11 2.34 -8.70 -11.19
CA GLY A 11 1.82 -10.04 -10.94
C GLY A 11 0.48 -10.27 -11.64
N THR A 12 -0.13 -11.43 -11.36
CA THR A 12 -1.36 -11.90 -12.01
C THR A 12 -2.62 -11.49 -11.27
N VAL A 13 -2.50 -10.93 -10.06
CA VAL A 13 -3.62 -10.58 -9.21
C VAL A 13 -3.94 -9.11 -9.35
N ALA A 14 -5.15 -8.77 -9.80
CA ALA A 14 -5.61 -7.40 -9.85
C ALA A 14 -5.88 -6.86 -8.44
N HIS A 15 -5.47 -5.62 -8.17
CA HIS A 15 -5.84 -4.96 -6.92
C HIS A 15 -7.32 -4.56 -6.94
N PRO A 16 -8.05 -4.68 -5.81
CA PRO A 16 -9.42 -4.16 -5.69
C PRO A 16 -9.49 -2.64 -5.91
N VAL A 17 -8.44 -1.93 -5.47
CA VAL A 17 -8.25 -0.49 -5.67
C VAL A 17 -6.82 -0.25 -6.19
N PRO A 18 -6.60 0.49 -7.30
CA PRO A 18 -5.25 0.74 -7.79
C PRO A 18 -4.38 1.54 -6.79
N HIS A 19 -3.14 1.11 -6.60
CA HIS A 19 -2.15 1.85 -5.80
C HIS A 19 -1.66 3.07 -6.56
N THR A 20 -1.73 4.23 -5.92
CA THR A 20 -1.19 5.48 -6.47
C THR A 20 0.17 5.81 -5.85
N GLY A 21 0.84 6.83 -6.40
CA GLY A 21 2.02 7.44 -5.80
C GLY A 21 1.66 8.68 -5.00
N VAL A 22 2.61 9.15 -4.20
CA VAL A 22 2.53 10.48 -3.58
C VAL A 22 3.40 11.46 -4.34
N ASN A 23 2.94 12.71 -4.43
CA ASN A 23 3.74 13.79 -5.00
C ASN A 23 4.90 14.10 -4.06
N LYS A 24 6.13 14.05 -4.59
CA LYS A 24 7.33 14.42 -3.85
C LYS A 24 7.52 15.93 -3.90
N LEU A 25 7.71 16.55 -2.74
CA LEU A 25 8.18 17.92 -2.62
C LEU A 25 9.71 17.88 -2.49
N SER A 26 10.41 18.67 -3.29
CA SER A 26 11.87 18.57 -3.49
C SER A 26 12.67 19.06 -2.28
N ASP A 27 12.15 20.05 -1.58
CA ASP A 27 12.87 20.81 -0.56
C ASP A 27 11.91 21.46 0.45
N GLU A 28 12.49 22.12 1.45
CA GLU A 28 11.77 22.77 2.54
C GLU A 28 10.87 23.92 2.04
N ALA A 29 11.27 24.68 1.02
CA ALA A 29 10.48 25.79 0.51
C ALA A 29 9.20 25.27 -0.16
N ALA A 30 9.31 24.21 -0.96
CA ALA A 30 8.17 23.53 -1.57
C ALA A 30 7.20 22.98 -0.51
N VAL A 31 7.73 22.42 0.60
CA VAL A 31 6.91 21.98 1.73
C VAL A 31 6.19 23.16 2.39
N ARG A 32 6.92 24.24 2.72
CA ARG A 32 6.32 25.44 3.33
C ARG A 32 5.20 26.01 2.48
N ASP A 33 5.40 26.07 1.17
CA ASP A 33 4.38 26.54 0.23
C ASP A 33 3.17 25.60 0.17
N TRP A 34 3.39 24.28 0.13
CA TRP A 34 2.31 23.30 0.20
C TRP A 34 1.53 23.36 1.52
N LEU A 35 2.15 23.75 2.63
CA LEU A 35 1.47 23.86 3.92
C LEU A 35 0.60 25.11 4.05
N LYS A 36 0.82 26.16 3.24
CA LYS A 36 0.11 27.44 3.38
C LYS A 36 -1.42 27.25 3.36
N GLY A 37 -2.08 27.79 4.37
CA GLY A 37 -3.54 27.79 4.51
C GLY A 37 -4.17 26.44 4.89
N ARG A 38 -3.37 25.40 5.13
CA ARG A 38 -3.86 24.09 5.56
C ARG A 38 -3.76 23.96 7.08
N THR A 39 -4.83 23.49 7.72
CA THR A 39 -4.89 23.17 9.15
C THR A 39 -5.15 21.67 9.34
N ASP A 40 -5.01 21.17 10.57
CA ASP A 40 -5.36 19.78 10.95
C ASP A 40 -4.65 18.69 10.14
N LEU A 41 -3.38 18.95 9.83
CA LEU A 41 -2.55 18.03 9.06
C LEU A 41 -2.17 16.80 9.87
N TRP A 42 -2.39 15.63 9.30
CA TRP A 42 -1.85 14.38 9.81
C TRP A 42 -0.52 14.06 9.12
N ILE A 43 0.56 14.15 9.88
CA ILE A 43 1.92 13.87 9.40
C ILE A 43 2.33 12.49 9.87
N GLN A 44 2.79 11.65 8.94
CA GLN A 44 3.33 10.33 9.23
C GLN A 44 4.74 10.17 8.63
N PRO A 45 5.63 9.40 9.29
CA PRO A 45 6.89 8.99 8.67
C PRO A 45 6.65 8.24 7.36
N LYS A 46 7.39 8.59 6.31
CA LYS A 46 7.39 7.79 5.08
C LYS A 46 8.18 6.51 5.33
N ILE A 47 7.48 5.39 5.49
CA ILE A 47 8.11 4.08 5.60
C ILE A 47 8.74 3.72 4.24
N ASP A 48 10.00 3.29 4.27
CA ASP A 48 10.71 2.81 3.09
C ASP A 48 10.68 1.28 3.09
N GLY A 49 9.86 0.73 2.20
CA GLY A 49 9.52 -0.68 2.14
C GLY A 49 8.68 -0.97 0.89
N VAL A 50 7.98 -2.09 0.89
CA VAL A 50 7.10 -2.47 -0.22
C VAL A 50 5.65 -2.33 0.21
N ALA A 51 4.87 -1.55 -0.53
CA ALA A 51 3.42 -1.44 -0.30
C ALA A 51 2.71 -2.75 -0.65
N VAL A 52 1.64 -3.05 0.07
CA VAL A 52 0.81 -4.26 -0.10
C VAL A 52 -0.66 -3.90 0.01
N THR A 53 -1.53 -4.70 -0.58
CA THR A 53 -2.96 -4.71 -0.27
C THR A 53 -3.23 -5.90 0.64
N LEU A 54 -3.94 -5.69 1.74
CA LEU A 54 -4.52 -6.77 2.55
C LEU A 54 -6.03 -6.78 2.35
N VAL A 55 -6.60 -7.95 2.11
CA VAL A 55 -8.04 -8.15 2.00
C VAL A 55 -8.48 -9.10 3.10
N TYR A 56 -9.40 -8.64 3.92
CA TYR A 56 -10.07 -9.43 4.93
C TYR A 56 -11.53 -9.63 4.54
N GLU A 57 -12.05 -10.83 4.73
CA GLU A 57 -13.47 -11.17 4.58
C GLU A 57 -13.98 -11.78 5.88
N HIS A 58 -15.03 -11.19 6.47
CA HIS A 58 -15.56 -11.60 7.78
C HIS A 58 -14.46 -11.71 8.85
N GLY A 59 -13.47 -10.82 8.78
CA GLY A 59 -12.38 -10.74 9.74
C GLY A 59 -11.17 -11.59 9.37
N GLU A 60 -11.29 -12.58 8.48
CA GLU A 60 -10.18 -13.48 8.11
C GLU A 60 -9.33 -12.87 6.99
N LEU A 61 -8.00 -12.93 7.12
CA LEU A 61 -7.07 -12.53 6.06
C LEU A 61 -7.14 -13.53 4.91
N VAL A 62 -7.85 -13.17 3.85
CA VAL A 62 -8.02 -14.01 2.66
C VAL A 62 -7.00 -13.69 1.57
N GLN A 63 -6.43 -12.48 1.57
CA GLN A 63 -5.47 -12.09 0.55
C GLN A 63 -4.45 -11.06 1.02
N ALA A 64 -3.18 -11.25 0.63
CA ALA A 64 -2.16 -10.22 0.66
C ALA A 64 -1.52 -10.10 -0.72
N ILE A 65 -1.57 -8.91 -1.32
CA ILE A 65 -1.12 -8.66 -2.70
C ILE A 65 0.04 -7.67 -2.67
N SER A 66 1.16 -7.99 -3.30
CA SER A 66 2.26 -7.02 -3.47
C SER A 66 1.82 -5.81 -4.31
N ARG A 67 2.47 -4.65 -4.18
CA ARG A 67 2.15 -3.48 -5.03
C ARG A 67 2.19 -3.78 -6.53
N GLY A 68 3.22 -4.51 -6.97
CA GLY A 68 3.49 -4.78 -8.38
C GLY A 68 3.60 -3.52 -9.25
N ASP A 69 2.81 -3.44 -10.32
CA ASP A 69 2.75 -2.25 -11.19
C ASP A 69 1.76 -1.18 -10.70
N GLY A 70 1.14 -1.41 -9.55
CA GLY A 70 0.13 -0.56 -8.93
C GLY A 70 -1.31 -0.90 -9.34
N VAL A 71 -1.51 -1.65 -10.43
CA VAL A 71 -2.83 -2.16 -10.85
C VAL A 71 -2.94 -3.66 -10.59
N ALA A 72 -1.84 -4.39 -10.76
CA ALA A 72 -1.74 -5.80 -10.47
C ALA A 72 -0.43 -6.14 -9.75
N GLY A 73 -0.54 -7.08 -8.81
CA GLY A 73 0.53 -7.56 -7.96
C GLY A 73 0.58 -9.07 -7.85
N GLN A 74 1.51 -9.55 -7.04
CA GLN A 74 1.71 -10.97 -6.76
C GLN A 74 0.97 -11.36 -5.49
N ASP A 75 0.43 -12.58 -5.46
CA ASP A 75 -0.13 -13.15 -4.24
C ASP A 75 0.99 -13.49 -3.24
N TRP A 76 0.98 -12.80 -2.11
CA TRP A 76 1.88 -12.97 -0.98
C TRP A 76 1.15 -13.48 0.28
N THR A 77 -0.09 -13.94 0.17
CA THR A 77 -0.93 -14.35 1.32
C THR A 77 -0.21 -15.34 2.22
N GLY A 78 0.38 -16.39 1.63
CA GLY A 78 1.15 -17.37 2.38
C GLY A 78 2.32 -16.76 3.15
N HIS A 79 3.08 -15.82 2.57
CA HIS A 79 4.17 -15.15 3.26
C HIS A 79 3.66 -14.18 4.34
N ALA A 80 2.59 -13.44 4.05
CA ALA A 80 2.01 -12.45 4.96
C ALA A 80 1.49 -13.09 6.25
N GLN A 81 0.90 -14.29 6.19
CA GLN A 81 0.43 -15.04 7.36
C GLN A 81 1.55 -15.40 8.35
N HIS A 82 2.82 -15.39 7.93
CA HIS A 82 3.96 -15.62 8.82
C HIS A 82 4.50 -14.34 9.48
N ILE A 83 4.00 -13.16 9.08
CA ILE A 83 4.40 -11.88 9.65
C ILE A 83 3.50 -11.61 10.87
N ALA A 84 4.05 -11.73 12.08
CA ALA A 84 3.28 -11.61 13.33
C ALA A 84 2.51 -10.27 13.47
N ALA A 85 2.99 -9.20 12.83
CA ALA A 85 2.33 -7.89 12.83
C ALA A 85 1.10 -7.80 11.90
N ILE A 86 0.91 -8.78 11.01
CA ILE A 86 -0.27 -8.92 10.16
C ILE A 86 -1.19 -9.93 10.85
N PRO A 87 -2.27 -9.50 11.51
CA PRO A 87 -3.18 -10.42 12.17
C PRO A 87 -3.89 -11.29 11.12
N THR A 88 -4.04 -12.59 11.40
CA THR A 88 -4.82 -13.47 10.53
C THR A 88 -6.33 -13.25 10.68
N HIS A 89 -6.76 -12.71 11.83
CA HIS A 89 -8.16 -12.40 12.11
C HIS A 89 -8.31 -11.01 12.76
N LEU A 90 -9.30 -10.24 12.30
CA LEU A 90 -9.72 -8.94 12.82
C LEU A 90 -11.17 -9.01 13.31
N PRO A 91 -11.56 -8.24 14.35
CA PRO A 91 -12.95 -8.16 14.81
C PRO A 91 -13.79 -7.28 13.88
N TRP A 92 -13.90 -7.67 12.61
CA TRP A 92 -14.61 -6.95 11.56
C TRP A 92 -15.41 -7.93 10.72
N GLN A 93 -16.67 -7.64 10.40
CA GLN A 93 -17.55 -8.64 9.76
C GLN A 93 -17.80 -8.40 8.27
N GLU A 94 -17.43 -7.23 7.76
CA GLU A 94 -17.55 -6.91 6.34
C GLU A 94 -16.23 -7.15 5.60
N THR A 95 -16.24 -7.04 4.28
CA THR A 95 -15.00 -7.01 3.50
C THR A 95 -14.22 -5.74 3.85
N LEU A 96 -12.96 -5.91 4.24
CA LEU A 96 -12.04 -4.81 4.55
C LEU A 96 -10.82 -4.90 3.64
N VAL A 97 -10.55 -3.82 2.90
CA VAL A 97 -9.36 -3.66 2.07
C VAL A 97 -8.45 -2.61 2.72
N LEU A 98 -7.22 -2.99 3.04
CA LEU A 98 -6.18 -2.11 3.59
C LEU A 98 -5.06 -1.93 2.56
N GLN A 99 -4.66 -0.66 2.32
CA GLN A 99 -3.59 -0.26 1.40
C GLN A 99 -2.75 0.87 1.99
#